data_AF-A0A6L8KYS6-F1
#
_entry.id   AF-A0A6L8KYS6-F1
#
_cell.length_a   1.000
_cell.length_b   1.000
_cell.length_c   1.000
_cell.angle_alpha   90.00
_cell.angle_beta   90.00
_cell.angle_gamma   90.00
#
_symmetry.space_group_name_H-M   'P 1'
#
loop_
_entity.id
_entity.type
_entity.pdbx_description
1 polymer ?
#
loop_
_entity_poly.entity_id
_entity_poly.type
_entity_poly.pdbx_seq_one_letter_code
_entity_poly.pdbx_strand_id
1 'polypeptide(L)'
;MPQHYNSASRLLAIINAFLAHADGESGMDAWGAILGVEEPDGHVKPFKVAERLCALSDELDRLKKTLDERGTYEADLHFHPIAIARRAFSPGLLQNTIKEPKAWLAGEVKTQLRYMVPGIPSDESEFDAEDLDELKALIAALQNLVNQSELPERLLQMVRKHIALLLRGLELYPIHGPYALRRALTQVTGELVVNQPAIQEFQGSQEVNLMGKICQKAQEMTAIVSAASDYITVATLAYQAGKVNLSVAHS
;
A
#
# COMPACT_ATOMS: atom_id res chain seq x y z
N MET A 1 -3.87 -23.80 -12.28
CA MET A 1 -3.28 -23.85 -10.92
C MET A 1 -3.85 -22.67 -10.15
N PRO A 2 -4.12 -22.79 -8.83
CA PRO A 2 -4.57 -21.64 -8.05
C PRO A 2 -3.52 -20.52 -8.16
N GLN A 3 -3.99 -19.32 -8.48
CA GLN A 3 -3.13 -18.15 -8.58
C GLN A 3 -2.78 -17.71 -7.16
N HIS A 4 -1.52 -17.89 -6.78
CA HIS A 4 -1.02 -17.47 -5.47
C HIS A 4 -0.69 -15.98 -5.54
N TYR A 5 -1.58 -15.13 -5.01
CA TYR A 5 -1.34 -13.70 -4.84
C TYR A 5 -0.68 -13.48 -3.47
N ASN A 6 0.65 -13.41 -3.48
CA ASN A 6 1.46 -13.31 -2.28
C ASN A 6 2.73 -12.48 -2.53
N SER A 7 3.49 -12.26 -1.47
CA SER A 7 4.74 -11.50 -1.50
C SER A 7 5.73 -11.97 -2.58
N ALA A 8 5.95 -13.27 -2.70
CA ALA A 8 6.89 -13.81 -3.68
C ALA A 8 6.37 -13.62 -5.12
N SER A 9 5.06 -13.77 -5.37
CA SER A 9 4.51 -13.56 -6.71
C SER A 9 4.51 -12.09 -7.13
N ARG A 10 4.25 -11.15 -6.20
CA ARG A 10 4.41 -9.70 -6.44
C ARG A 10 5.85 -9.33 -6.78
N LEU A 11 6.81 -9.75 -5.95
CA LEU A 11 8.23 -9.52 -6.20
C LEU A 11 8.69 -10.13 -7.54
N LEU A 12 8.21 -11.34 -7.87
CA LEU A 12 8.50 -11.99 -9.14
C LEU A 12 7.92 -11.23 -10.33
N ALA A 13 6.70 -10.68 -10.22
CA ALA A 13 6.08 -9.86 -11.25
C ALA A 13 6.90 -8.58 -11.50
N ILE A 14 7.30 -7.89 -10.43
CA ILE A 14 8.13 -6.68 -10.48
C ILE A 14 9.49 -6.98 -11.13
N ILE A 15 10.14 -8.08 -10.73
CA ILE A 15 11.41 -8.51 -11.35
C ILE A 15 11.21 -8.84 -12.83
N ASN A 16 10.15 -9.55 -13.21
CA ASN A 16 9.89 -9.85 -14.62
C ASN A 16 9.69 -8.58 -15.46
N ALA A 17 8.98 -7.58 -14.92
CA ALA A 17 8.85 -6.28 -15.58
C ALA A 17 10.23 -5.62 -15.74
N PHE A 18 11.07 -5.61 -14.69
CA PHE A 18 12.43 -5.08 -14.74
C PHE A 18 13.32 -5.77 -15.79
N LEU A 19 13.21 -7.09 -15.91
CA LEU A 19 13.97 -7.86 -16.89
C LEU A 19 13.56 -7.58 -18.35
N ALA A 20 12.41 -6.96 -18.60
CA ALA A 20 11.96 -6.60 -19.94
C ALA A 20 12.60 -5.30 -20.47
N HIS A 21 13.19 -4.47 -19.60
CA HIS A 21 13.85 -3.22 -19.98
C HIS A 21 15.17 -3.44 -20.72
N ALA A 22 15.63 -2.45 -21.50
CA ALA A 22 16.87 -2.54 -22.26
C ALA A 22 18.11 -2.32 -21.37
N ASP A 23 19.18 -3.08 -21.59
CA ASP A 23 20.37 -3.07 -20.72
C ASP A 23 21.04 -1.68 -20.55
N GLY A 24 20.90 -0.82 -21.56
CA GLY A 24 21.46 0.54 -21.56
C GLY A 24 20.59 1.60 -20.88
N GLU A 25 19.40 1.24 -20.41
CA GLU A 25 18.51 2.16 -19.71
C GLU A 25 19.05 2.50 -18.32
N SER A 26 18.78 3.73 -17.85
CA SER A 26 19.15 4.16 -16.51
C SER A 26 18.30 3.42 -15.46
N GLY A 27 18.89 3.12 -14.30
CA GLY A 27 18.16 2.53 -13.18
C GLY A 27 16.98 3.40 -12.74
N MET A 28 17.14 4.72 -12.79
CA MET A 28 16.09 5.68 -12.45
C MET A 28 14.87 5.59 -13.37
N ASP A 29 15.07 5.44 -14.67
CA ASP A 29 13.96 5.38 -15.63
C ASP A 29 13.28 4.02 -15.61
N ALA A 30 14.07 2.94 -15.60
CA ALA A 30 13.53 1.58 -15.53
C ALA A 30 12.71 1.37 -14.24
N TRP A 31 13.28 1.68 -13.07
CA TRP A 31 12.55 1.55 -11.81
C TRP A 31 11.39 2.53 -11.68
N GLY A 32 11.55 3.75 -12.19
CA GLY A 32 10.48 4.75 -12.20
C GLY A 32 9.25 4.26 -12.97
N ALA A 33 9.45 3.66 -14.15
CA ALA A 33 8.38 3.10 -14.97
C ALA A 33 7.67 1.92 -14.27
N ILE A 34 8.43 0.97 -13.73
CA ILE A 34 7.87 -0.25 -13.10
C ILE A 34 7.12 0.07 -11.81
N LEU A 35 7.62 1.02 -11.03
CA LEU A 35 7.09 1.38 -9.72
C LEU A 35 6.05 2.51 -9.80
N GLY A 36 5.62 2.89 -11.01
CA GLY A 36 4.57 3.88 -11.24
C GLY A 36 4.92 5.28 -10.74
N VAL A 37 6.19 5.67 -10.82
CA VAL A 37 6.65 6.99 -10.36
C VAL A 37 6.54 7.99 -11.51
N GLU A 38 5.37 8.63 -11.61
CA GLU A 38 5.09 9.73 -12.53
C GLU A 38 5.44 11.08 -11.85
N GLU A 39 6.74 11.41 -11.82
CA GLU A 39 7.23 12.68 -11.25
C GLU A 39 8.02 13.46 -12.31
N PRO A 40 7.51 14.62 -12.77
CA PRO A 40 8.20 15.44 -13.76
C PRO A 40 9.43 16.17 -13.21
N ASP A 41 9.47 16.47 -11.89
CA ASP A 41 10.63 17.12 -11.29
C ASP A 41 11.79 16.13 -11.13
N GLY A 42 12.85 16.37 -11.91
CA GLY A 42 14.08 15.56 -11.90
C GLY A 42 14.83 15.57 -10.55
N HIS A 43 14.54 16.51 -9.66
CA HIS A 43 15.08 16.52 -8.29
C HIS A 43 14.23 15.68 -7.34
N VAL A 44 12.93 15.56 -7.55
CA VAL A 44 12.00 14.80 -6.68
C VAL A 44 11.90 13.34 -7.11
N LYS A 45 11.93 13.06 -8.42
CA LYS A 45 11.85 11.70 -8.99
C LYS A 45 12.83 10.72 -8.34
N PRO A 46 14.14 11.03 -8.16
CA PRO A 46 15.08 10.12 -7.51
C PRO A 46 14.67 9.70 -6.09
N PHE A 47 14.12 10.64 -5.30
CA PHE A 47 13.68 10.34 -3.94
C PHE A 47 12.47 9.41 -3.92
N LYS A 48 11.47 9.67 -4.79
CA LYS A 48 10.29 8.80 -4.90
C LYS A 48 10.67 7.39 -5.35
N VAL A 49 11.55 7.26 -6.36
CA VAL A 49 12.03 5.94 -6.80
C VAL A 49 12.81 5.25 -5.70
N ALA A 50 13.73 5.95 -5.02
CA ALA A 50 14.50 5.40 -3.90
C ALA A 50 13.58 4.90 -2.77
N GLU A 51 12.52 5.63 -2.45
CA GLU A 51 11.54 5.23 -1.44
C GLU A 51 10.81 3.92 -1.81
N ARG A 52 10.47 3.73 -3.09
CA ARG A 52 9.86 2.48 -3.58
C ARG A 52 10.85 1.32 -3.58
N LEU A 53 12.11 1.59 -3.91
CA LEU A 53 13.19 0.61 -3.82
C LEU A 53 13.45 0.14 -2.38
N CYS A 54 13.38 1.06 -1.41
CA CYS A 54 13.39 0.72 0.01
C CYS A 54 12.19 -0.16 0.37
N ALA A 55 10.99 0.16 -0.14
CA ALA A 55 9.81 -0.70 0.08
C ALA A 55 9.98 -2.11 -0.51
N LEU A 56 10.63 -2.28 -1.66
CA LEU A 56 10.96 -3.62 -2.18
C LEU A 56 11.90 -4.37 -1.23
N SER A 57 12.87 -3.67 -0.65
CA SER A 57 13.81 -4.25 0.31
C SER A 57 13.12 -4.67 1.61
N ASP A 58 12.16 -3.87 2.09
CA ASP A 58 11.31 -4.23 3.23
C ASP A 58 10.43 -5.45 2.91
N GLU A 59 9.92 -5.56 1.68
CA GLU A 59 9.12 -6.72 1.27
C GLU A 59 9.94 -8.00 1.23
N LEU A 60 11.20 -7.93 0.79
CA LEU A 60 12.15 -9.04 0.89
C LEU A 60 12.39 -9.49 2.33
N ASP A 61 12.44 -8.56 3.30
CA ASP A 61 12.58 -8.91 4.72
C ASP A 61 11.33 -9.58 5.26
N ARG A 62 10.13 -9.12 4.85
CA ARG A 62 8.86 -9.77 5.24
C ARG A 62 8.72 -11.15 4.64
N LEU A 63 9.10 -11.31 3.37
CA LEU A 63 9.18 -12.61 2.72
C LEU A 63 10.11 -13.53 3.50
N LYS A 64 11.34 -13.09 3.77
CA LYS A 64 12.34 -13.86 4.54
C LYS A 64 11.77 -14.30 5.89
N LYS A 65 11.20 -13.37 6.66
CA LYS A 65 10.58 -13.67 7.96
C LYS A 65 9.45 -14.70 7.85
N THR A 66 8.61 -14.58 6.82
CA THR A 66 7.51 -15.53 6.59
C THR A 66 8.03 -16.94 6.27
N LEU A 67 9.14 -17.05 5.54
CA LEU A 67 9.80 -18.33 5.23
C LEU A 67 10.45 -18.93 6.49
N ASP A 68 11.14 -18.11 7.28
CA ASP A 68 11.76 -18.48 8.57
C ASP A 68 10.70 -19.05 9.53
N GLU A 69 9.60 -18.34 9.74
CA GLU A 69 8.52 -18.74 10.67
C GLU A 69 7.86 -20.08 10.28
N ARG A 70 7.90 -20.45 9.01
CA ARG A 70 7.32 -21.71 8.51
C ARG A 70 8.25 -22.90 8.62
N GLY A 71 9.54 -22.68 8.89
CA GLY A 71 10.55 -23.74 8.97
C GLY A 71 10.67 -24.60 7.71
N THR A 72 10.20 -24.11 6.56
CA THR A 72 10.10 -24.87 5.30
C THR A 72 11.32 -24.70 4.39
N TYR A 73 12.21 -23.76 4.71
CA TYR A 73 13.32 -23.36 3.85
C TYR A 73 14.63 -23.37 4.65
N GLU A 74 15.64 -24.07 4.14
CA GLU A 74 17.00 -24.02 4.70
C GLU A 74 17.61 -22.64 4.46
N ALA A 75 18.05 -21.98 5.55
CA ALA A 75 18.50 -20.58 5.53
C ALA A 75 19.59 -20.29 4.48
N ASP A 76 20.54 -21.21 4.32
CA ASP A 76 21.71 -21.01 3.44
C ASP A 76 21.35 -21.07 1.95
N LEU A 77 20.37 -21.87 1.55
CA LEU A 77 19.95 -22.05 0.15
C LEU A 77 18.99 -20.96 -0.32
N HIS A 78 18.22 -20.37 0.58
CA HIS A 78 17.12 -19.48 0.22
C HIS A 78 17.36 -18.01 0.54
N PHE A 79 18.30 -17.68 1.44
CA PHE A 79 18.57 -16.29 1.80
C PHE A 79 19.66 -15.62 0.98
N HIS A 80 20.53 -16.40 0.34
CA HIS A 80 21.49 -15.84 -0.62
C HIS A 80 20.81 -15.11 -1.81
N PRO A 81 19.80 -15.71 -2.48
CA PRO A 81 19.04 -15.02 -3.53
C PRO A 81 18.33 -13.75 -3.04
N ILE A 82 17.81 -13.75 -1.80
CA ILE A 82 17.17 -12.57 -1.19
C ILE A 82 18.20 -11.44 -1.00
N ALA A 83 19.42 -11.76 -0.57
CA ALA A 83 20.49 -10.77 -0.44
C ALA A 83 20.93 -10.19 -1.79
N ILE A 84 21.00 -11.02 -2.84
CA ILE A 84 21.26 -10.56 -4.22
C ILE A 84 20.14 -9.60 -4.68
N ALA A 85 18.88 -9.97 -4.47
CA ALA A 85 17.73 -9.13 -4.81
C ALA A 85 17.80 -7.77 -4.08
N ARG A 86 18.10 -7.77 -2.78
CA ARG A 86 18.28 -6.53 -1.99
C ARG A 86 19.37 -5.64 -2.57
N ARG A 87 20.49 -6.23 -3.00
CA ARG A 87 21.56 -5.46 -3.66
C ARG A 87 21.05 -4.82 -4.95
N ALA A 88 20.31 -5.56 -5.77
CA ALA A 88 19.73 -5.05 -7.01
C ALA A 88 18.70 -3.93 -6.79
N PHE A 89 18.00 -3.95 -5.65
CA PHE A 89 17.06 -2.90 -5.24
C PHE A 89 17.74 -1.71 -4.52
N SER A 90 19.08 -1.62 -4.50
CA SER A 90 19.75 -0.52 -3.83
C SER A 90 19.52 0.82 -4.56
N PRO A 91 19.07 1.89 -3.87
CA PRO A 91 18.98 3.23 -4.45
C PRO A 91 20.32 3.77 -4.98
N GLY A 92 21.45 3.26 -4.47
CA GLY A 92 22.79 3.63 -4.94
C GLY A 92 23.07 3.24 -6.39
N LEU A 93 22.22 2.41 -7.00
CA LEU A 93 22.35 1.96 -8.39
C LEU A 93 21.48 2.76 -9.37
N LEU A 94 20.71 3.76 -8.90
CA LEU A 94 19.77 4.52 -9.75
C LEU A 94 20.43 5.27 -10.91
N GLN A 95 21.66 5.76 -10.71
CA GLN A 95 22.41 6.49 -11.74
C GLN A 95 23.15 5.56 -12.71
N ASN A 96 23.21 4.27 -12.42
CA ASN A 96 23.91 3.29 -13.24
C ASN A 96 22.97 2.71 -14.31
N THR A 97 23.54 2.08 -15.32
CA THR A 97 22.78 1.26 -16.27
C THR A 97 22.22 0.02 -15.59
N ILE A 98 21.05 -0.46 -16.01
CA ILE A 98 20.43 -1.63 -15.40
C ILE A 98 21.10 -2.98 -15.71
N LYS A 99 22.07 -3.03 -16.64
CA LYS A 99 22.74 -4.27 -17.08
C LYS A 99 23.18 -5.20 -15.94
N GLU A 100 23.90 -4.67 -14.94
CA GLU A 100 24.38 -5.48 -13.81
C GLU A 100 23.24 -5.94 -12.88
N PRO A 101 22.39 -5.05 -12.32
CA PRO A 101 21.21 -5.46 -11.55
C PRO A 101 20.34 -6.49 -12.26
N LYS A 102 20.14 -6.31 -13.57
CA LYS A 102 19.34 -7.19 -14.42
C LYS A 102 19.96 -8.59 -14.50
N ALA A 103 21.27 -8.69 -14.69
CA ALA A 103 21.98 -9.98 -14.68
C ALA A 103 21.85 -10.69 -13.32
N TRP A 104 21.95 -9.96 -12.21
CA TRP A 104 21.77 -10.52 -10.87
C TRP A 104 20.35 -11.08 -10.65
N LEU A 105 19.33 -10.35 -11.10
CA LEU A 105 17.93 -10.73 -10.93
C LEU A 105 17.47 -11.86 -11.88
N ALA A 106 18.04 -11.94 -13.09
CA ALA A 106 17.62 -12.89 -14.11
C ALA A 106 17.90 -14.36 -13.77
N GLY A 107 18.94 -14.61 -12.98
CA GLY A 107 19.42 -15.95 -12.65
C GLY A 107 18.69 -16.59 -11.47
N GLU A 108 19.45 -16.79 -10.39
CA GLU A 108 19.01 -17.54 -9.22
C GLU A 108 17.83 -16.86 -8.50
N VAL A 109 17.83 -15.53 -8.42
CA VAL A 109 16.77 -14.75 -7.73
C VAL A 109 15.39 -15.06 -8.30
N LYS A 110 15.22 -14.90 -9.63
CA LYS A 110 13.95 -15.19 -10.31
C LYS A 110 13.51 -16.65 -10.11
N THR A 111 14.46 -17.58 -10.19
CA THR A 111 14.17 -19.02 -10.07
C THR A 111 13.69 -19.36 -8.65
N GLN A 112 14.35 -18.80 -7.64
CA GLN A 112 14.05 -19.05 -6.23
C GLN A 112 12.72 -18.42 -5.82
N LEU A 113 12.44 -17.17 -6.23
CA LEU A 113 11.13 -16.56 -5.98
C LEU A 113 10.01 -17.38 -6.60
N ARG A 114 10.17 -17.85 -7.84
CA ARG A 114 9.19 -18.74 -8.50
C ARG A 114 8.97 -20.04 -7.71
N TYR A 115 10.02 -20.60 -7.12
CA TYR A 115 9.92 -21.79 -6.28
C TYR A 115 9.21 -21.51 -4.94
N MET A 116 9.37 -20.31 -4.39
CA MET A 116 8.73 -19.91 -3.13
C MET A 116 7.22 -19.65 -3.27
N VAL A 117 6.74 -19.25 -4.45
CA VAL A 117 5.33 -18.87 -4.69
C VAL A 117 4.31 -19.90 -4.14
N PRO A 118 4.41 -21.21 -4.43
CA PRO A 118 3.42 -22.19 -3.97
C PRO A 118 3.49 -22.48 -2.46
N GLY A 119 4.63 -22.21 -1.82
CA GLY A 119 4.84 -22.47 -0.39
C GLY A 119 4.33 -21.36 0.53
N ILE A 120 3.95 -20.22 -0.04
CA ILE A 120 3.45 -19.05 0.68
C ILE A 120 1.93 -18.94 0.45
N PRO A 121 1.11 -18.78 1.50
CA PRO A 121 -0.32 -18.60 1.35
C PRO A 121 -0.58 -17.28 0.65
N SER A 122 -1.71 -17.20 -0.04
CA SER A 122 -2.19 -15.92 -0.51
C SER A 122 -2.47 -15.01 0.69
N ASP A 123 -1.89 -13.81 0.70
CA ASP A 123 -2.20 -12.75 1.67
C ASP A 123 -3.28 -11.79 1.13
N GLU A 124 -3.72 -12.03 -0.11
CA GLU A 124 -4.78 -11.31 -0.80
C GLU A 124 -5.93 -12.29 -1.09
N SER A 125 -7.16 -11.93 -0.69
CA SER A 125 -8.31 -12.27 -1.53
C SER A 125 -8.17 -11.45 -2.81
N GLU A 126 -8.62 -11.99 -3.94
CA GLU A 126 -8.65 -11.29 -5.23
C GLU A 126 -9.52 -10.03 -5.06
N PHE A 127 -8.91 -8.91 -4.67
CA PHE A 127 -9.56 -7.61 -4.67
C PHE A 127 -9.51 -7.14 -6.09
N ASP A 128 -10.68 -6.89 -6.66
CA ASP A 128 -10.75 -6.45 -8.05
C ASP A 128 -10.13 -5.06 -8.17
N ALA A 129 -9.59 -4.74 -9.36
CA ALA A 129 -9.07 -3.40 -9.64
C ALA A 129 -10.11 -2.30 -9.32
N GLU A 130 -11.39 -2.65 -9.41
CA GLU A 130 -12.54 -1.83 -9.02
C GLU A 130 -12.50 -1.37 -7.56
N ASP A 131 -12.06 -2.22 -6.61
CA ASP A 131 -12.00 -1.85 -5.19
C ASP A 131 -10.95 -0.77 -4.92
N LEU A 132 -9.79 -0.89 -5.57
CA LEU A 132 -8.71 0.10 -5.48
C LEU A 132 -9.14 1.43 -6.11
N ASP A 133 -9.84 1.37 -7.24
CA ASP A 133 -10.32 2.57 -7.94
C ASP A 133 -11.45 3.26 -7.19
N GLU A 134 -12.36 2.51 -6.55
CA GLU A 134 -13.35 3.06 -5.64
C GLU A 134 -12.69 3.77 -4.45
N LEU A 135 -11.69 3.13 -3.82
CA LEU A 135 -10.96 3.73 -2.70
C LEU A 135 -10.25 5.03 -3.12
N LYS A 136 -9.59 5.04 -4.29
CA LYS A 136 -8.99 6.26 -4.86
C LYS A 136 -10.04 7.35 -5.08
N ALA A 137 -11.21 7.01 -5.63
CA ALA A 137 -12.28 7.95 -5.90
C ALA A 137 -12.82 8.57 -4.60
N LEU A 138 -13.00 7.78 -3.54
CA LEU A 138 -13.41 8.27 -2.22
C LEU A 138 -12.38 9.23 -1.61
N ILE A 139 -11.09 8.89 -1.71
CA ILE A 139 -10.00 9.76 -1.21
C ILE A 139 -9.94 11.07 -2.00
N ALA A 140 -10.08 11.02 -3.32
CA ALA A 140 -10.11 12.22 -4.17
C ALA A 140 -11.32 13.11 -3.85
N ALA A 141 -12.49 12.52 -3.60
CA ALA A 141 -13.67 13.25 -3.16
C ALA A 141 -13.43 13.95 -1.81
N LEU A 142 -12.78 13.27 -0.85
CA LEU A 142 -12.44 13.86 0.44
C LEU A 142 -11.41 14.99 0.32
N GLN A 143 -10.41 14.84 -0.54
CA GLN A 143 -9.45 15.91 -0.84
C GLN A 143 -10.14 17.18 -1.35
N ASN A 144 -11.08 17.02 -2.29
CA ASN A 144 -11.84 18.15 -2.83
C ASN A 144 -12.68 18.83 -1.74
N LEU A 145 -13.34 18.03 -0.88
CA LEU A 145 -14.18 18.54 0.19
C LEU A 145 -13.37 19.31 1.24
N VAL A 146 -12.21 18.80 1.65
CA VAL A 146 -11.30 19.44 2.62
C VAL A 146 -10.84 20.82 2.17
N ASN A 147 -10.76 21.07 0.85
CA ASN A 147 -10.38 22.38 0.33
C ASN A 147 -11.49 23.44 0.44
N GLN A 148 -12.73 23.01 0.67
CA GLN A 148 -13.92 23.86 0.74
C GLN A 148 -14.58 23.83 2.14
N SER A 149 -13.97 23.12 3.07
CA SER A 149 -14.52 22.80 4.38
C SER A 149 -14.37 23.96 5.37
N GLU A 150 -15.37 24.12 6.24
CA GLU A 150 -15.35 25.05 7.36
C GLU A 150 -14.92 24.40 8.69
N LEU A 151 -14.42 23.15 8.64
CA LEU A 151 -13.89 22.50 9.83
C LEU A 151 -12.73 23.30 10.45
N PRO A 152 -12.54 23.22 11.79
CA PRO A 152 -11.37 23.79 12.43
C PRO A 152 -10.06 23.34 11.77
N GLU A 153 -9.11 24.27 11.59
CA GLU A 153 -7.83 24.01 10.92
C GLU A 153 -7.09 22.79 11.49
N ARG A 154 -7.17 22.57 12.80
CA ARG A 154 -6.59 21.38 13.45
C ARG A 154 -7.18 20.07 12.89
N LEU A 155 -8.50 20.01 12.68
CA LEU A 155 -9.14 18.83 12.08
C LEU A 155 -8.82 18.71 10.59
N LEU A 156 -8.75 19.82 9.86
CA LEU A 156 -8.33 19.82 8.46
C LEU A 156 -6.92 19.26 8.28
N GLN A 157 -5.98 19.66 9.13
CA GLN A 157 -4.61 19.13 9.11
C GLN A 157 -4.58 17.62 9.39
N MET A 158 -5.35 17.14 10.37
CA MET A 158 -5.49 15.72 10.65
C MET A 158 -6.06 14.96 9.44
N VAL A 159 -7.13 15.48 8.82
CA VAL A 159 -7.74 14.86 7.64
C VAL A 159 -6.77 14.82 6.45
N ARG A 160 -6.05 15.93 6.18
CA ARG A 160 -5.01 15.99 5.13
C ARG A 160 -3.91 14.97 5.36
N LYS A 161 -3.47 14.82 6.62
CA LYS A 161 -2.49 13.80 6.99
C LYS A 161 -3.01 12.39 6.73
N HIS A 162 -4.25 12.08 7.11
CA HIS A 162 -4.85 10.77 6.87
C HIS A 162 -5.00 10.46 5.37
N ILE A 163 -5.42 11.44 4.57
CA ILE A 163 -5.43 11.35 3.11
C ILE A 163 -4.04 10.97 2.59
N ALA A 164 -3.00 11.68 3.03
CA ALA A 164 -1.63 11.42 2.59
C ALA A 164 -1.16 10.00 2.97
N LEU A 165 -1.49 9.52 4.17
CA LEU A 165 -1.19 8.16 4.60
C LEU A 165 -1.87 7.09 3.74
N LEU A 166 -3.15 7.30 3.41
CA LEU A 166 -3.94 6.35 2.62
C LEU A 166 -3.50 6.33 1.15
N LEU A 167 -3.23 7.50 0.56
CA LEU A 167 -2.62 7.59 -0.77
C LEU A 167 -1.27 6.88 -0.80
N ARG A 168 -0.43 7.10 0.22
CA ARG A 168 0.85 6.40 0.33
C ARG A 168 0.67 4.88 0.41
N GLY A 169 -0.34 4.41 1.14
CA GLY A 169 -0.72 3.00 1.21
C GLY A 169 -1.12 2.43 -0.15
N LEU A 170 -1.95 3.15 -0.91
CA LEU A 170 -2.35 2.79 -2.27
C LEU A 170 -1.15 2.71 -3.23
N GLU A 171 -0.26 3.69 -3.17
CA GLU A 171 0.93 3.68 -4.03
C GLU A 171 1.92 2.55 -3.67
N LEU A 172 1.94 2.09 -2.41
CA LEU A 172 2.75 0.96 -1.96
C LEU A 172 2.07 -0.39 -2.15
N TYR A 173 0.78 -0.42 -2.44
CA TYR A 173 0.00 -1.65 -2.61
C TYR A 173 0.60 -2.60 -3.67
N PRO A 174 1.08 -2.16 -4.84
CA PRO A 174 1.69 -3.08 -5.82
C PRO A 174 2.93 -3.82 -5.29
N ILE A 175 3.62 -3.24 -4.30
CA ILE A 175 4.83 -3.82 -3.71
C ILE A 175 4.47 -4.69 -2.51
N HIS A 176 3.63 -4.17 -1.63
CA HIS A 176 3.38 -4.71 -0.31
C HIS A 176 2.04 -5.43 -0.16
N GLY A 177 1.20 -5.41 -1.19
CA GLY A 177 -0.16 -5.90 -1.15
C GLY A 177 -1.00 -5.20 -0.05
N PRO A 178 -1.99 -5.92 0.52
CA PRO A 178 -2.87 -5.44 1.59
C PRO A 178 -2.14 -4.93 2.83
N TYR A 179 -0.90 -5.35 3.07
CA TYR A 179 -0.12 -4.85 4.21
C TYR A 179 0.09 -3.33 4.14
N ALA A 180 0.28 -2.74 2.95
CA ALA A 180 0.46 -1.29 2.83
C ALA A 180 -0.76 -0.51 3.31
N LEU A 181 -1.96 -0.92 2.87
CA LEU A 181 -3.21 -0.31 3.30
C LEU A 181 -3.46 -0.56 4.78
N ARG A 182 -3.20 -1.76 5.28
CA ARG A 182 -3.34 -2.10 6.70
C ARG A 182 -2.48 -1.21 7.59
N ARG A 183 -1.24 -0.94 7.19
CA ARG A 183 -0.33 -0.04 7.92
C ARG A 183 -0.86 1.39 7.93
N ALA A 184 -1.32 1.90 6.77
CA ALA A 184 -1.92 3.22 6.67
C ALA A 184 -3.17 3.35 7.56
N LEU A 185 -4.07 2.38 7.48
CA LEU A 185 -5.28 2.29 8.31
C LEU A 185 -4.95 2.27 9.80
N THR A 186 -3.99 1.45 10.22
CA THR A 186 -3.58 1.37 11.63
C THR A 186 -3.18 2.74 12.16
N GLN A 187 -2.40 3.50 11.40
CA GLN A 187 -2.01 4.85 11.77
C GLN A 187 -3.19 5.82 11.84
N VAL A 188 -4.05 5.81 10.81
CA VAL A 188 -5.28 6.62 10.76
C VAL A 188 -6.16 6.31 11.97
N THR A 189 -6.46 5.04 12.22
CA THR A 189 -7.31 4.63 13.35
C THR A 189 -6.73 5.02 14.71
N GLY A 190 -5.41 4.88 14.90
CA GLY A 190 -4.75 5.28 16.15
C GLY A 190 -4.90 6.78 16.41
N GLU A 191 -4.75 7.60 15.38
CA GLU A 191 -4.89 9.06 15.47
C GLU A 191 -6.36 9.50 15.66
N LEU A 192 -7.31 8.81 15.00
CA LEU A 192 -8.74 9.03 15.21
C LEU A 192 -9.18 8.73 16.65
N VAL A 193 -8.65 7.66 17.25
CA VAL A 193 -8.93 7.31 18.66
C VAL A 193 -8.43 8.40 19.61
N VAL A 194 -7.21 8.91 19.38
CA VAL A 194 -6.63 9.97 20.22
C VAL A 194 -7.42 11.29 20.09
N ASN A 195 -7.96 11.60 18.91
CA ASN A 195 -8.70 12.84 18.65
C ASN A 195 -10.23 12.68 18.71
N GLN A 196 -10.74 11.57 19.27
CA GLN A 196 -12.16 11.26 19.30
C GLN A 196 -13.05 12.40 19.82
N PRO A 197 -12.74 13.10 20.94
CA PRO A 197 -13.61 14.16 21.45
C PRO A 197 -13.81 15.30 20.44
N ALA A 198 -12.72 15.71 19.77
CA ALA A 198 -12.77 16.77 18.76
C ALA A 198 -13.54 16.34 17.50
N ILE A 199 -13.52 15.05 17.15
CA ILE A 199 -14.26 14.53 15.99
C ILE A 199 -15.76 14.45 16.29
N GLN A 200 -16.14 14.11 17.53
CA GLN A 200 -17.54 14.00 17.95
C GLN A 200 -18.29 15.34 17.87
N GLU A 201 -17.61 16.48 18.05
CA GLU A 201 -18.22 17.80 17.88
C GLU A 201 -18.68 18.08 16.44
N PHE A 202 -18.09 17.39 15.45
CA PHE A 202 -18.38 17.55 14.03
C PHE A 202 -18.97 16.27 13.42
N GLN A 203 -19.56 15.41 14.26
CA GLN A 203 -20.25 14.21 13.82
C GLN A 203 -21.40 14.60 12.88
N GLY A 204 -21.46 14.00 11.70
CA GLY A 204 -22.44 14.32 10.67
C GLY A 204 -21.95 15.29 9.58
N SER A 205 -20.79 15.93 9.76
CA SER A 205 -20.12 16.65 8.67
C SER A 205 -19.78 15.70 7.51
N GLN A 206 -19.76 16.25 6.29
CA GLN A 206 -19.51 15.43 5.09
C GLN A 206 -18.11 14.81 5.10
N GLU A 207 -17.13 15.53 5.65
CA GLU A 207 -15.73 15.15 5.76
C GLU A 207 -15.54 13.97 6.69
N VAL A 208 -16.15 14.03 7.88
CA VAL A 208 -16.08 12.94 8.87
C VAL A 208 -16.78 11.70 8.35
N ASN A 209 -17.94 11.86 7.71
CA ASN A 209 -18.67 10.74 7.11
C ASN A 209 -17.89 10.08 5.97
N LEU A 210 -17.27 10.88 5.10
CA LEU A 210 -16.49 10.37 3.98
C LEU A 210 -15.18 9.71 4.43
N MET A 211 -14.51 10.27 5.44
CA MET A 211 -13.39 9.61 6.10
C MET A 211 -13.80 8.25 6.68
N GLY A 212 -14.96 8.16 7.32
CA GLY A 212 -15.51 6.90 7.82
C GLY A 212 -15.69 5.85 6.70
N LYS A 213 -16.25 6.26 5.56
CA LYS A 213 -16.41 5.38 4.38
C LYS A 213 -15.07 4.89 3.83
N ILE A 214 -14.07 5.78 3.73
CA ILE A 214 -12.73 5.44 3.26
C ILE A 214 -12.09 4.39 4.18
N CYS A 215 -12.17 4.61 5.50
CA CYS A 215 -11.67 3.66 6.49
C CYS A 215 -12.39 2.30 6.39
N GLN A 216 -13.71 2.30 6.22
CA GLN A 216 -14.48 1.06 6.03
C GLN A 216 -14.04 0.31 4.77
N LYS A 217 -13.98 0.99 3.61
CA LYS A 217 -13.57 0.36 2.36
C LYS A 217 -12.17 -0.22 2.45
N ALA A 218 -11.22 0.55 2.99
CA ALA A 218 -9.85 0.08 3.14
C ALA A 218 -9.75 -1.09 4.13
N GLN A 219 -10.63 -1.19 5.14
CA GLN A 219 -10.70 -2.35 6.03
C GLN A 219 -11.20 -3.60 5.33
N GLU A 220 -12.27 -3.50 4.55
CA GLU A 220 -12.77 -4.59 3.70
C GLU A 220 -11.63 -5.15 2.84
N MET A 221 -10.77 -4.26 2.31
CA MET A 221 -9.60 -4.58 1.50
C MET A 221 -8.41 -5.22 2.24
N THR A 222 -8.43 -5.30 3.57
CA THR A 222 -7.27 -5.81 4.34
C THR A 222 -7.56 -7.07 5.14
N ALA A 223 -8.78 -7.60 5.07
CA ALA A 223 -9.24 -8.84 5.71
C ALA A 223 -8.87 -8.99 7.21
N ILE A 224 -8.58 -7.88 7.89
CA ILE A 224 -8.48 -7.84 9.35
C ILE A 224 -9.73 -7.15 9.89
N VAL A 225 -10.60 -7.97 10.47
CA VAL A 225 -11.50 -7.56 11.54
C VAL A 225 -10.61 -7.29 12.75
N SER A 226 -10.04 -6.09 12.85
CA SER A 226 -9.43 -5.66 14.12
C SER A 226 -10.55 -5.18 15.03
N ALA A 227 -10.31 -5.15 16.34
CA ALA A 227 -11.15 -4.49 17.34
C ALA A 227 -11.49 -3.01 17.01
N ALA A 228 -10.90 -2.43 15.95
CA ALA A 228 -11.38 -1.19 15.33
C ALA A 228 -12.80 -1.30 14.75
N SER A 229 -13.35 -2.51 14.56
CA SER A 229 -14.76 -2.72 14.19
C SER A 229 -15.70 -2.04 15.19
N ASP A 230 -15.39 -2.07 16.49
CA ASP A 230 -16.22 -1.43 17.53
C ASP A 230 -16.06 0.10 17.56
N TYR A 231 -14.94 0.64 17.04
CA TYR A 231 -14.68 2.09 16.99
C TYR A 231 -15.13 2.73 15.68
N ILE A 232 -15.01 2.00 14.57
CA ILE A 232 -15.67 2.33 13.31
C ILE A 232 -17.17 2.19 13.46
N THR A 233 -17.68 1.34 14.34
CA THR A 233 -19.09 1.39 14.73
C THR A 233 -19.50 2.80 15.20
N VAL A 234 -18.64 3.62 15.83
CA VAL A 234 -19.01 5.01 16.18
C VAL A 234 -19.09 5.95 14.95
N ALA A 235 -18.21 5.79 13.97
CA ALA A 235 -18.24 6.56 12.72
C ALA A 235 -19.31 6.05 11.73
N THR A 236 -19.55 4.74 11.71
CA THR A 236 -20.52 4.02 10.89
C THR A 236 -21.93 4.12 11.47
N LEU A 237 -22.11 4.17 12.80
CA LEU A 237 -23.40 4.50 13.43
C LEU A 237 -23.79 5.95 13.13
N ALA A 238 -22.85 6.89 13.03
CA ALA A 238 -23.15 8.25 12.59
C ALA A 238 -23.63 8.28 11.12
N TYR A 239 -23.00 7.51 10.24
CA TYR A 239 -23.44 7.33 8.85
C TYR A 239 -24.81 6.63 8.74
N GLN A 240 -25.06 5.59 9.53
CA GLN A 240 -26.33 4.86 9.54
C GLN A 240 -27.47 5.69 10.17
N ALA A 241 -27.21 6.46 11.24
CA ALA A 241 -28.18 7.39 11.82
C ALA A 241 -28.56 8.53 10.86
N GLY A 242 -27.62 9.00 10.03
CA GLY A 242 -27.89 9.95 8.95
C GLY A 242 -28.82 9.42 7.85
N LYS A 243 -28.75 8.12 7.52
CA LYS A 243 -29.67 7.48 6.56
C LYS A 243 -31.10 7.35 7.11
N VAL A 244 -31.26 7.12 8.42
CA VAL A 244 -32.59 7.00 9.06
C VAL A 244 -33.31 8.36 9.09
N ASN A 245 -32.60 9.46 9.35
CA ASN A 245 -33.22 10.80 9.39
C ASN A 245 -33.66 11.33 8.02
N LEU A 246 -33.03 10.88 6.92
CA LEU A 246 -33.44 11.27 5.56
C LEU A 246 -34.66 10.49 5.04
N SER A 247 -34.92 9.27 5.55
CA SER A 247 -36.11 8.50 5.16
C SER A 247 -37.38 8.92 5.93
N VAL A 248 -37.23 9.52 7.11
CA VAL A 248 -38.37 9.99 7.93
C VAL A 248 -38.82 11.40 7.51
N ALA A 249 -37.95 12.19 6.88
CA ALA A 249 -38.30 13.53 6.39
C ALA A 249 -39.12 13.56 5.08
N HIS A 250 -39.44 12.39 4.50
CA HIS A 250 -40.27 12.23 3.30
C HIS A 250 -41.52 11.35 3.54
N SER A 251 -41.99 11.27 4.80
CA SER A 251 -43.24 10.60 5.18
C SER A 251 -44.24 11.58 5.78
#